data_AF-A0A210W4V5-F1
#
_entry.id   AF-A0A210W4V5-F1
#
_cell.length_a   1.000
_cell.length_b   1.000
_cell.length_c   1.000
_cell.angle_alpha   90.00
_cell.angle_beta   90.00
_cell.angle_gamma   90.00
#
_symmetry.space_group_name_H-M   'P 1'
#
loop_
_entity.id
_entity.type
_entity.pdbx_description
1 polymer ?
#
loop_
_entity_poly.entity_id
_entity_poly.type
_entity_poly.pdbx_seq_one_letter_code
_entity_poly.pdbx_strand_id
1 'polypeptide(L)'
;MKSKTRFAVRLAASLAIACGAFQAAQAHNLWLLPSTTVLSKAEWITVDAAVSNDLFFFNHVPLGLDNLVVSAPDGSAVAPQNAHRGKLRSVFDLDLQQSGTYRLAIVNDGLFASWKDKATGQNRRWRGSPEKFAADVPADAQDLKVTQSVGRIETFVTVGKPSAVKPSGKGLELVPVTHPNDLVKGEKATFAFHVDGKPAANLEVVLVPGATRYRDNKGEIKATTDAKGEFSVTWPTAGMYWVDADAQDSKTSLPQAKERRLSYVGTFEVLP
;
A
#
# COMPACT_ATOMS: atom_id res chain seq x y z
N MET A 1 -43.53 45.09 -42.00
CA MET A 1 -43.16 44.94 -40.57
C MET A 1 -42.10 43.86 -40.44
N LYS A 2 -40.86 44.29 -40.11
CA LYS A 2 -39.74 43.61 -39.43
C LYS A 2 -39.84 42.09 -39.24
N SER A 3 -38.86 41.28 -39.70
CA SER A 3 -37.67 40.82 -38.94
C SER A 3 -37.67 39.28 -38.97
N LYS A 4 -36.59 38.50 -39.01
CA LYS A 4 -35.13 38.66 -39.12
C LYS A 4 -34.59 37.25 -39.34
N THR A 5 -33.59 37.12 -40.20
CA THR A 5 -32.65 36.01 -40.26
C THR A 5 -32.15 35.64 -38.85
N ARG A 6 -32.13 34.36 -38.49
CA ARG A 6 -31.40 33.88 -37.30
C ARG A 6 -30.47 32.74 -37.69
N PHE A 7 -29.19 33.10 -37.70
CA PHE A 7 -28.04 32.20 -37.72
C PHE A 7 -28.19 31.11 -36.64
N ALA A 8 -28.03 29.86 -37.04
CA ALA A 8 -27.82 28.75 -36.13
C ALA A 8 -26.36 28.79 -35.63
N VAL A 9 -26.13 29.44 -34.49
CA VAL A 9 -24.87 29.31 -33.75
C VAL A 9 -24.92 27.97 -33.00
N ARG A 10 -24.17 26.98 -33.47
CA ARG A 10 -23.92 25.75 -32.71
C ARG A 10 -22.92 26.06 -31.61
N LEU A 11 -23.40 26.28 -30.38
CA LEU A 11 -22.58 26.39 -29.19
C LEU A 11 -22.25 24.97 -28.71
N ALA A 12 -21.04 24.49 -29.02
CA ALA A 12 -20.51 23.26 -28.43
C ALA A 12 -20.05 23.57 -27.00
N ALA A 13 -20.85 23.19 -26.00
CA ALA A 13 -20.46 23.26 -24.61
C ALA A 13 -19.63 22.01 -24.26
N SER A 14 -18.31 22.14 -24.27
CA SER A 14 -17.38 21.16 -23.71
C SER A 14 -17.50 21.20 -22.18
N LEU A 15 -18.20 20.20 -21.62
CA LEU A 15 -18.28 19.97 -20.18
C LEU A 15 -16.94 19.38 -19.71
N ALA A 16 -16.00 20.25 -19.32
CA ALA A 16 -14.80 19.83 -18.62
C ALA A 16 -15.21 19.40 -17.20
N ILE A 17 -15.30 18.08 -16.98
CA ILE A 17 -15.42 17.50 -15.65
C ILE A 17 -14.06 17.73 -14.96
N ALA A 18 -13.97 18.84 -14.23
CA ALA A 18 -12.93 19.02 -13.24
C ALA A 18 -13.22 18.05 -12.10
N CYS A 19 -12.72 16.82 -12.20
CA CYS A 19 -12.52 15.96 -11.04
C CYS A 19 -11.55 16.69 -10.11
N GLY A 20 -12.11 17.43 -9.15
CA GLY A 20 -11.36 17.95 -8.03
C GLY A 20 -10.67 16.78 -7.35
N ALA A 21 -9.35 16.68 -7.55
CA ALA A 21 -8.51 15.85 -6.73
C ALA A 21 -8.72 16.30 -5.29
N PHE A 22 -9.47 15.52 -4.52
CA PHE A 22 -9.37 15.58 -3.08
C PHE A 22 -7.91 15.24 -2.77
N GLN A 23 -7.09 16.27 -2.56
CA GLN A 23 -5.83 16.12 -1.86
C GLN A 23 -6.18 15.78 -0.41
N ALA A 24 -6.58 14.54 -0.18
CA ALA A 24 -6.41 13.94 1.13
C ALA A 24 -4.89 13.88 1.32
N ALA A 25 -4.32 14.89 1.97
CA ALA A 25 -3.00 14.81 2.53
C ALA A 25 -3.00 13.62 3.50
N GLN A 26 -2.66 12.44 2.99
CA GLN A 26 -2.40 11.24 3.79
C GLN A 26 -1.12 11.54 4.57
N ALA A 27 -1.30 12.06 5.78
CA ALA A 27 -0.21 12.51 6.64
C ALA A 27 0.51 11.35 7.34
N HIS A 28 0.15 10.10 7.07
CA HIS A 28 0.65 8.93 7.78
C HIS A 28 1.27 7.95 6.81
N ASN A 29 2.61 7.90 6.80
CA ASN A 29 3.36 6.93 6.00
C ASN A 29 3.64 5.70 6.86
N LEU A 30 3.10 4.56 6.45
CA LEU A 30 3.37 3.27 7.09
C LEU A 30 4.60 2.65 6.42
N TRP A 31 5.44 1.92 7.15
CA TRP A 31 6.61 1.29 6.55
C TRP A 31 7.17 0.15 7.39
N LEU A 32 7.85 -0.76 6.68
CA LEU A 32 8.76 -1.77 7.23
C LEU A 32 10.17 -1.41 6.75
N LEU A 33 11.12 -1.29 7.67
CA LEU A 33 12.49 -0.90 7.37
C LEU A 33 13.47 -1.94 7.92
N PRO A 34 14.00 -2.83 7.06
CA PRO A 34 15.05 -3.76 7.44
C PRO A 34 16.37 -3.04 7.74
N SER A 35 17.19 -3.60 8.63
CA SER A 35 18.56 -3.13 8.90
C SER A 35 19.50 -3.33 7.71
N THR A 36 19.18 -4.27 6.82
CA THR A 36 19.81 -4.50 5.51
C THR A 36 18.80 -5.18 4.59
N THR A 37 18.86 -4.91 3.29
CA THR A 37 18.01 -5.58 2.29
C THR A 37 18.74 -6.62 1.45
N VAL A 38 20.08 -6.66 1.49
CA VAL A 38 20.92 -7.65 0.78
C VAL A 38 21.98 -8.21 1.72
N LEU A 39 22.07 -9.53 1.81
CA LEU A 39 23.05 -10.27 2.59
C LEU A 39 23.82 -11.24 1.71
N SER A 40 25.11 -11.44 1.97
CA SER A 40 25.94 -12.38 1.20
C SER A 40 25.77 -13.84 1.64
N LYS A 41 25.27 -14.07 2.85
CA LYS A 41 25.09 -15.38 3.49
C LYS A 41 23.96 -15.31 4.52
N ALA A 42 23.59 -16.47 5.06
CA ALA A 42 22.63 -16.56 6.14
C ALA A 42 23.07 -15.73 7.35
N GLU A 43 22.19 -14.86 7.83
CA GLU A 43 22.47 -13.94 8.94
C GLU A 43 21.18 -13.34 9.49
N TRP A 44 21.31 -12.67 10.63
CA TRP A 44 20.23 -11.97 11.29
C TRP A 44 20.00 -10.59 10.70
N ILE A 45 18.73 -10.18 10.67
CA ILE A 45 18.34 -8.80 10.48
C ILE A 45 17.39 -8.37 11.59
N THR A 46 17.34 -7.06 11.82
CA THR A 46 16.30 -6.42 12.61
C THR A 46 15.43 -5.58 11.67
N VAL A 47 14.13 -5.56 11.91
CA VAL A 47 13.17 -4.81 11.10
C VAL A 47 12.37 -3.88 11.98
N ASP A 48 12.41 -2.59 11.63
CA ASP A 48 11.58 -1.56 12.25
C ASP A 48 10.25 -1.42 11.51
N ALA A 49 9.16 -1.26 12.26
CA ALA A 49 7.81 -1.07 11.74
C ALA A 49 7.15 0.13 12.40
N ALA A 50 6.83 1.16 11.62
CA ALA A 50 6.27 2.39 12.17
C ALA A 50 5.30 3.08 11.20
N VAL A 51 4.51 3.98 11.78
CA VAL A 51 3.77 5.01 11.07
C VAL A 51 4.47 6.33 11.38
N SER A 52 4.70 7.17 10.37
CA SER A 52 5.40 8.44 10.54
C SER A 52 4.89 9.56 9.65
N ASN A 53 5.09 10.80 10.10
CA ASN A 53 4.85 11.99 9.27
C ASN A 53 6.06 12.24 8.35
N ASP A 54 7.27 11.99 8.86
CA ASP A 54 8.52 12.05 8.11
C ASP A 54 8.97 10.63 7.76
N LEU A 55 9.27 10.35 6.49
CA LEU A 55 9.60 8.99 6.05
C LEU A 55 10.85 8.45 6.74
N PHE A 56 10.71 7.22 7.27
CA PHE A 56 11.74 6.49 8.02
C PHE A 56 12.20 7.22 9.30
N PHE A 57 11.30 7.97 9.93
CA PHE A 57 11.56 8.63 11.20
C PHE A 57 10.48 8.27 12.24
N PHE A 58 10.89 7.93 13.46
CA PHE A 58 9.96 7.45 14.50
C PHE A 58 9.28 8.62 15.24
N ASN A 59 8.23 9.22 14.66
CA ASN A 59 7.58 10.41 15.24
C ASN A 59 6.04 10.38 15.31
N HIS A 60 5.39 9.25 15.04
CA HIS A 60 3.94 9.14 15.18
C HIS A 60 3.53 7.97 16.09
N VAL A 61 3.41 6.75 15.56
CA VAL A 61 2.98 5.57 16.34
C VAL A 61 3.61 4.28 15.81
N PRO A 62 3.74 3.21 16.63
CA PRO A 62 4.17 1.90 16.17
C PRO A 62 3.17 1.31 15.19
N LEU A 63 3.67 0.68 14.12
CA LEU A 63 2.87 -0.16 13.26
C LEU A 63 2.63 -1.51 13.96
N GLY A 64 1.37 -1.96 14.00
CA GLY A 64 1.03 -3.26 14.60
C GLY A 64 1.59 -4.42 13.79
N LEU A 65 2.01 -5.49 14.47
CA LEU A 65 2.61 -6.69 13.86
C LEU A 65 1.64 -7.89 13.82
N ASP A 66 0.38 -7.70 14.24
CA ASP A 66 -0.60 -8.78 14.39
C ASP A 66 -0.84 -9.57 13.09
N ASN A 67 -0.73 -8.88 11.95
CA ASN A 67 -0.90 -9.46 10.61
C ASN A 67 0.42 -9.54 9.83
N LEU A 68 1.56 -9.61 10.51
CA LEU A 68 2.86 -9.81 9.89
C LEU A 68 2.96 -11.24 9.33
N VAL A 69 3.32 -11.32 8.05
CA VAL A 69 3.62 -12.55 7.32
C VAL A 69 5.03 -12.40 6.76
N VAL A 70 5.90 -13.37 7.07
CA VAL A 70 7.22 -13.47 6.46
C VAL A 70 7.29 -14.76 5.67
N SER A 71 7.52 -14.65 4.37
CA SER A 71 7.68 -15.79 3.45
C SER A 71 9.14 -15.95 3.05
N ALA A 72 9.65 -17.16 3.19
CA ALA A 72 10.94 -17.59 2.69
C ALA A 72 10.94 -17.75 1.15
N PRO A 73 12.11 -17.90 0.52
CA PRO A 73 12.25 -18.07 -0.94
C PRO A 73 11.45 -19.26 -1.51
N ASP A 74 11.31 -20.33 -0.74
CA ASP A 74 10.51 -21.51 -1.10
C ASP A 74 9.00 -21.32 -0.89
N GLY A 75 8.58 -20.24 -0.19
CA GLY A 75 7.21 -19.93 0.18
C GLY A 75 6.81 -20.38 1.59
N SER A 76 7.69 -21.05 2.33
CA SER A 76 7.45 -21.41 3.72
C SER A 76 7.39 -20.17 4.63
N ALA A 77 6.67 -20.29 5.74
CA ALA A 77 6.54 -19.20 6.71
C ALA A 77 7.77 -19.12 7.62
N VAL A 78 8.25 -17.90 7.88
CA VAL A 78 9.32 -17.62 8.85
C VAL A 78 8.70 -16.89 10.04
N ALA A 79 8.94 -17.39 11.25
CA ALA A 79 8.45 -16.75 12.46
C ALA A 79 9.36 -15.57 12.84
N PRO A 80 8.80 -14.37 13.12
CA PRO A 80 9.58 -13.27 13.68
C PRO A 80 10.03 -13.63 15.10
N GLN A 81 11.24 -13.21 15.47
CA GLN A 81 11.79 -13.34 16.82
C GLN A 81 11.88 -11.98 17.50
N ASN A 82 11.96 -11.97 18.83
CA ASN A 82 12.14 -10.76 19.65
C ASN A 82 11.15 -9.61 19.32
N ALA A 83 9.92 -9.96 18.91
CA ALA A 83 8.93 -8.96 18.55
C ALA A 83 8.58 -8.07 19.75
N HIS A 84 8.75 -6.77 19.60
CA HIS A 84 8.50 -5.79 20.65
C HIS A 84 7.78 -4.56 20.10
N ARG A 85 6.73 -4.12 20.80
CA ARG A 85 5.98 -2.91 20.47
C ARG A 85 6.28 -1.81 21.48
N GLY A 86 7.05 -0.81 21.05
CA GLY A 86 7.31 0.41 21.81
C GLY A 86 6.24 1.48 21.62
N LYS A 87 6.56 2.72 22.00
CA LYS A 87 5.66 3.88 21.86
C LYS A 87 5.65 4.53 20.48
N LEU A 88 6.73 4.37 19.71
CA LEU A 88 6.91 5.02 18.39
C LEU A 88 7.22 4.03 17.26
N ARG A 89 7.61 2.80 17.59
CA ARG A 89 7.92 1.74 16.64
C ARG A 89 7.67 0.38 17.23
N SER A 90 7.32 -0.56 16.36
CA SER A 90 7.50 -1.98 16.64
C SER A 90 8.81 -2.44 16.01
N VAL A 91 9.42 -3.46 16.59
CA VAL A 91 10.66 -4.06 16.11
C VAL A 91 10.54 -5.58 16.21
N PHE A 92 11.19 -6.30 15.31
CA PHE A 92 11.35 -7.75 15.37
C PHE A 92 12.63 -8.16 14.64
N ASP A 93 13.13 -9.35 14.95
CA ASP A 93 14.30 -9.94 14.33
C ASP A 93 13.89 -11.10 13.42
N LEU A 94 14.70 -11.35 12.39
CA LEU A 94 14.59 -12.51 11.53
C LEU A 94 15.94 -13.18 11.36
N ASP A 95 15.96 -14.50 11.47
CA ASP A 95 17.10 -15.34 11.17
C ASP A 95 16.94 -15.91 9.75
N LEU A 96 17.64 -15.33 8.76
CA LEU A 96 17.42 -15.62 7.34
C LEU A 96 18.37 -16.72 6.87
N GLN A 97 17.92 -17.98 6.97
CA GLN A 97 18.78 -19.15 6.75
C GLN A 97 18.88 -19.62 5.28
N GLN A 98 17.79 -19.52 4.52
CA GLN A 98 17.75 -19.91 3.10
C GLN A 98 18.29 -18.81 2.17
N SER A 99 18.99 -19.19 1.11
CA SER A 99 19.36 -18.26 0.02
C SER A 99 18.16 -18.00 -0.90
N GLY A 100 18.02 -16.75 -1.32
CA GLY A 100 16.91 -16.26 -2.11
C GLY A 100 16.28 -15.01 -1.49
N THR A 101 15.11 -14.65 -1.99
CA THR A 101 14.40 -13.43 -1.62
C THR A 101 13.22 -13.73 -0.70
N TYR A 102 13.24 -13.12 0.48
CA TYR A 102 12.17 -13.14 1.46
C TYR A 102 11.21 -12.00 1.21
N ARG A 103 9.92 -12.25 1.46
CA ARG A 103 8.88 -11.23 1.48
C ARG A 103 8.44 -11.00 2.91
N LEU A 104 8.51 -9.75 3.37
CA LEU A 104 8.03 -9.33 4.68
C LEU A 104 6.84 -8.42 4.45
N ALA A 105 5.64 -8.83 4.90
CA ALA A 105 4.43 -8.09 4.63
C ALA A 105 3.50 -8.03 5.85
N ILE A 106 2.90 -6.87 6.10
CA ILE A 106 1.72 -6.75 6.94
C ILE A 106 0.51 -6.66 6.01
N VAL A 107 -0.38 -7.65 6.12
CA VAL A 107 -1.56 -7.76 5.24
C VAL A 107 -2.82 -7.57 6.06
N ASN A 108 -3.55 -6.50 5.77
CA ASN A 108 -4.82 -6.21 6.42
C ASN A 108 -5.96 -6.51 5.46
N ASP A 109 -6.95 -7.28 5.89
CA ASP A 109 -8.20 -7.49 5.17
C ASP A 109 -9.34 -7.48 6.19
N GLY A 110 -10.30 -6.59 5.99
CA GLY A 110 -11.43 -6.51 6.89
C GLY A 110 -12.47 -5.49 6.50
N LEU A 111 -13.51 -5.46 7.30
CA LEU A 111 -14.65 -4.59 7.18
C LEU A 111 -14.60 -3.51 8.26
N PHE A 112 -15.08 -2.35 7.88
CA PHE A 112 -15.31 -1.21 8.75
C PHE A 112 -16.79 -0.86 8.64
N ALA A 113 -17.48 -0.93 9.78
CA ALA A 113 -18.89 -0.59 9.86
C ALA A 113 -19.11 0.60 10.80
N SER A 114 -20.07 1.44 10.46
CA SER A 114 -20.62 2.43 11.38
C SER A 114 -22.13 2.50 11.23
N TRP A 115 -22.82 2.68 12.34
CA TRP A 115 -24.28 2.75 12.38
C TRP A 115 -24.74 3.53 13.60
N LYS A 116 -26.02 3.91 13.60
CA LYS A 116 -26.69 4.48 14.77
C LYS A 116 -27.39 3.35 15.54
N ASP A 117 -27.00 3.19 16.79
CA ASP A 117 -27.61 2.23 17.71
C ASP A 117 -29.05 2.66 18.01
N LYS A 118 -30.02 1.78 17.74
CA LYS A 118 -31.44 2.10 17.88
C LYS A 118 -31.89 2.25 19.34
N ALA A 119 -31.25 1.52 20.26
CA ALA A 119 -31.61 1.54 21.68
C ALA A 119 -31.07 2.79 22.38
N THR A 120 -29.87 3.25 22.00
CA THR A 120 -29.17 4.36 22.67
C THR A 120 -29.11 5.64 21.84
N GLY A 121 -29.38 5.57 20.54
CA GLY A 121 -29.22 6.67 19.59
C GLY A 121 -27.76 7.02 19.27
N GLN A 122 -26.78 6.30 19.81
CA GLN A 122 -25.35 6.63 19.68
C GLN A 122 -24.74 6.06 18.40
N ASN A 123 -23.74 6.76 17.86
CA ASN A 123 -22.95 6.24 16.75
C ASN A 123 -22.01 5.13 17.25
N ARG A 124 -22.16 3.94 16.66
CA ARG A 124 -21.27 2.81 16.86
C ARG A 124 -20.33 2.66 15.68
N ARG A 125 -19.15 2.13 15.96
CA ARG A 125 -18.15 1.74 14.97
C ARG A 125 -17.72 0.31 15.27
N TRP A 126 -17.46 -0.45 14.23
CA TRP A 126 -16.97 -1.81 14.33
C TRP A 126 -15.92 -2.05 13.25
N ARG A 127 -14.96 -2.90 13.59
CA ARG A 127 -13.95 -3.41 12.67
C ARG A 127 -13.82 -4.91 12.91
N GLY A 128 -13.83 -5.69 11.85
CA GLY A 128 -13.66 -7.13 11.95
C GLY A 128 -13.63 -7.81 10.60
N SER A 129 -13.57 -9.14 10.61
CA SER A 129 -13.60 -9.93 9.39
C SER A 129 -15.03 -10.11 8.87
N PRO A 130 -15.22 -10.41 7.57
CA PRO A 130 -16.54 -10.69 7.00
C PRO A 130 -17.34 -11.75 7.78
N GLU A 131 -16.68 -12.77 8.31
CA GLU A 131 -17.31 -13.88 9.04
C GLU A 131 -17.91 -13.43 10.38
N LYS A 132 -17.34 -12.41 11.02
CA LYS A 132 -17.85 -11.87 12.29
C LYS A 132 -18.95 -10.82 12.13
N PHE A 133 -19.18 -10.34 10.91
CA PHE A 133 -20.06 -9.20 10.65
C PHE A 133 -21.49 -9.43 11.17
N ALA A 134 -22.11 -10.56 10.81
CA ALA A 134 -23.50 -10.84 11.17
C ALA A 134 -23.71 -11.09 12.67
N ALA A 135 -22.67 -11.50 13.39
CA ALA A 135 -22.71 -11.72 14.83
C ALA A 135 -22.56 -10.42 15.62
N ASP A 136 -21.71 -9.51 15.13
CA ASP A 136 -21.32 -8.31 15.88
C ASP A 136 -22.11 -7.05 15.46
N VAL A 137 -22.65 -7.01 14.24
CA VAL A 137 -23.39 -5.86 13.71
C VAL A 137 -24.90 -6.18 13.74
N PRO A 138 -25.72 -5.39 14.45
CA PRO A 138 -27.16 -5.62 14.54
C PRO A 138 -27.84 -5.63 13.16
N ALA A 139 -28.76 -6.57 12.94
CA ALA A 139 -29.51 -6.66 11.69
C ALA A 139 -30.44 -5.46 11.44
N ASP A 140 -30.86 -4.77 12.51
CA ASP A 140 -31.70 -3.57 12.47
C ASP A 140 -30.90 -2.26 12.65
N ALA A 141 -29.58 -2.31 12.43
CA ALA A 141 -28.69 -1.15 12.46
C ALA A 141 -29.20 -0.03 11.52
N GLN A 142 -29.46 1.15 12.09
CA GLN A 142 -29.88 2.32 11.32
C GLN A 142 -28.68 3.05 10.73
N ASP A 143 -28.85 3.61 9.52
CA ASP A 143 -27.81 4.34 8.79
C ASP A 143 -26.50 3.54 8.63
N LEU A 144 -26.62 2.21 8.48
CA LEU A 144 -25.48 1.32 8.35
C LEU A 144 -24.63 1.69 7.12
N LYS A 145 -23.36 1.99 7.38
CA LYS A 145 -22.32 2.20 6.37
C LYS A 145 -21.24 1.15 6.57
N VAL A 146 -20.95 0.41 5.52
CA VAL A 146 -19.91 -0.62 5.52
C VAL A 146 -18.95 -0.37 4.35
N THR A 147 -17.66 -0.46 4.65
CA THR A 147 -16.58 -0.43 3.66
C THR A 147 -15.67 -1.62 3.91
N GLN A 148 -15.22 -2.27 2.83
CA GLN A 148 -14.14 -3.25 2.92
C GLN A 148 -12.81 -2.56 2.65
N SER A 149 -11.76 -2.98 3.33
CA SER A 149 -10.40 -2.52 3.05
C SER A 149 -9.45 -3.70 3.03
N VAL A 150 -8.63 -3.75 1.98
CA VAL A 150 -7.54 -4.71 1.81
C VAL A 150 -6.26 -3.91 1.59
N GLY A 151 -5.31 -4.01 2.51
CA GLY A 151 -4.09 -3.23 2.49
C GLY A 151 -2.85 -4.10 2.64
N ARG A 152 -1.76 -3.72 1.98
CA ARG A 152 -0.45 -4.33 2.16
C ARG A 152 0.61 -3.30 2.46
N ILE A 153 1.48 -3.62 3.40
CA ILE A 153 2.72 -2.90 3.67
C ILE A 153 3.84 -3.93 3.56
N GLU A 154 4.80 -3.77 2.66
CA GLU A 154 5.82 -4.78 2.44
C GLU A 154 7.22 -4.26 2.13
N THR A 155 8.17 -5.16 2.29
CA THR A 155 9.55 -5.00 1.86
C THR A 155 10.14 -6.37 1.54
N PHE A 156 11.32 -6.38 0.92
CA PHE A 156 12.00 -7.58 0.46
C PHE A 156 13.44 -7.60 0.97
N VAL A 157 13.91 -8.79 1.33
CA VAL A 157 15.29 -9.00 1.76
C VAL A 157 15.85 -10.19 1.01
N THR A 158 17.04 -10.05 0.43
CA THR A 158 17.68 -11.11 -0.36
C THR A 158 18.95 -11.62 0.30
N VAL A 159 19.07 -12.95 0.44
CA VAL A 159 20.26 -13.64 0.92
C VAL A 159 20.94 -14.36 -0.25
N GLY A 160 22.17 -13.97 -0.58
CA GLY A 160 22.93 -14.55 -1.67
C GLY A 160 22.28 -14.25 -3.03
N LYS A 161 22.00 -15.31 -3.81
CA LYS A 161 21.43 -15.15 -5.15
C LYS A 161 19.92 -14.84 -5.06
N PRO A 162 19.42 -13.79 -5.74
CA PRO A 162 17.99 -13.49 -5.78
C PRO A 162 17.13 -14.66 -6.31
N SER A 163 15.93 -14.82 -5.76
CA SER A 163 14.91 -15.75 -6.26
C SER A 163 13.69 -15.00 -6.74
N ALA A 164 12.86 -15.62 -7.58
CA ALA A 164 11.61 -15.00 -8.02
C ALA A 164 10.67 -14.75 -6.83
N VAL A 165 10.10 -13.55 -6.75
CA VAL A 165 9.07 -13.20 -5.78
C VAL A 165 7.72 -13.61 -6.34
N LYS A 166 7.06 -14.59 -5.71
CA LYS A 166 5.72 -15.03 -6.14
C LYS A 166 4.65 -14.01 -5.71
N PRO A 167 3.79 -13.56 -6.64
CA PRO A 167 2.60 -12.77 -6.28
C PRO A 167 1.67 -13.55 -5.36
N SER A 168 0.96 -12.84 -4.49
CA SER A 168 -0.05 -13.41 -3.59
C SER A 168 -1.39 -13.69 -4.30
N GLY A 169 -1.66 -12.99 -5.39
CA GLY A 169 -2.93 -13.03 -6.12
C GLY A 169 -4.10 -12.34 -5.42
N LYS A 170 -3.88 -11.57 -4.33
CA LYS A 170 -4.95 -10.97 -3.52
C LYS A 170 -4.73 -9.49 -3.26
N GLY A 171 -5.80 -8.70 -3.44
CA GLY A 171 -5.78 -7.26 -3.22
C GLY A 171 -4.90 -6.54 -4.24
N LEU A 172 -4.51 -5.31 -3.92
CA LEU A 172 -3.50 -4.57 -4.68
C LEU A 172 -2.11 -5.03 -4.27
N GLU A 173 -1.29 -5.43 -5.24
CA GLU A 173 0.08 -5.86 -5.00
C GLU A 173 1.04 -5.44 -6.10
N LEU A 174 2.29 -5.20 -5.71
CA LEU A 174 3.39 -5.02 -6.65
C LEU A 174 3.91 -6.39 -7.11
N VAL A 175 4.08 -6.52 -8.42
CA VAL A 175 4.67 -7.65 -9.13
C VAL A 175 5.96 -7.16 -9.78
N PRO A 176 7.14 -7.57 -9.27
CA PRO A 176 8.41 -7.06 -9.77
C PRO A 176 8.72 -7.59 -11.17
N VAL A 177 9.00 -6.68 -12.10
CA VAL A 177 9.63 -7.01 -13.39
C VAL A 177 11.15 -6.89 -13.23
N THR A 178 11.61 -5.79 -12.64
CA THR A 178 12.93 -5.64 -12.04
C THR A 178 12.90 -6.16 -10.61
N HIS A 179 13.93 -6.89 -10.19
CA HIS A 179 14.00 -7.47 -8.85
C HIS A 179 14.04 -6.37 -7.76
N PRO A 180 13.25 -6.47 -6.67
CA PRO A 180 13.07 -5.36 -5.72
C PRO A 180 14.29 -5.02 -4.85
N ASN A 181 15.28 -5.91 -4.77
CA ASN A 181 16.59 -5.65 -4.16
C ASN A 181 17.73 -5.50 -5.18
N ASP A 182 17.40 -5.29 -6.46
CA ASP A 182 18.36 -5.04 -7.54
C ASP A 182 18.07 -3.67 -8.16
N LEU A 183 18.25 -2.63 -7.35
CA LEU A 183 17.95 -1.25 -7.73
C LEU A 183 19.20 -0.41 -7.54
N VAL A 184 19.60 0.27 -8.61
CA VAL A 184 20.81 1.10 -8.65
C VAL A 184 20.45 2.50 -9.12
N LYS A 185 21.07 3.49 -8.51
CA LYS A 185 20.92 4.90 -8.89
C LYS A 185 21.27 5.08 -10.38
N GLY A 186 20.44 5.83 -11.08
CA GLY A 186 20.60 6.14 -12.51
C GLY A 186 20.09 5.04 -13.43
N GLU A 187 19.78 3.86 -12.92
CA GLU A 187 19.21 2.76 -13.70
C GLU A 187 17.69 2.79 -13.71
N LYS A 188 17.12 2.27 -14.80
CA LYS A 188 15.68 2.13 -14.98
C LYS A 188 15.22 0.81 -14.35
N ALA A 189 14.28 0.89 -13.43
CA ALA A 189 13.54 -0.26 -12.92
C ALA A 189 12.10 -0.25 -13.46
N THR A 190 11.55 -1.43 -13.71
CA THR A 190 10.15 -1.62 -14.08
C THR A 190 9.46 -2.49 -13.05
N PHE A 191 8.23 -2.13 -12.72
CA PHE A 191 7.35 -2.91 -11.85
C PHE A 191 5.96 -2.96 -12.45
N ALA A 192 5.14 -3.89 -12.00
CA ALA A 192 3.72 -3.91 -12.30
C ALA A 192 2.89 -3.89 -11.02
N PHE A 193 1.69 -3.34 -11.09
CA PHE A 193 0.68 -3.51 -10.06
C PHE A 193 -0.44 -4.39 -10.57
N HIS A 194 -0.86 -5.35 -9.74
CA HIS A 194 -2.02 -6.19 -9.99
C HIS A 194 -3.09 -5.99 -8.91
N VAL A 195 -4.36 -6.07 -9.30
CA VAL A 195 -5.50 -6.26 -8.39
C VAL A 195 -6.04 -7.67 -8.57
N ASP A 196 -5.98 -8.47 -7.50
CA ASP A 196 -6.42 -9.87 -7.49
C ASP A 196 -5.84 -10.69 -8.66
N GLY A 197 -4.52 -10.55 -8.87
CA GLY A 197 -3.77 -11.25 -9.92
C GLY A 197 -3.95 -10.71 -11.34
N LYS A 198 -4.70 -9.62 -11.54
CA LYS A 198 -4.90 -8.98 -12.85
C LYS A 198 -4.20 -7.63 -12.94
N PRO A 199 -3.60 -7.26 -14.08
CA PRO A 199 -3.05 -5.93 -14.33
C PRO A 199 -3.94 -4.77 -13.86
N ALA A 200 -3.37 -3.86 -13.08
CA ALA A 200 -4.02 -2.64 -12.59
C ALA A 200 -3.56 -1.44 -13.42
N ALA A 201 -4.28 -1.14 -14.51
CA ALA A 201 -3.96 -0.03 -15.40
C ALA A 201 -4.45 1.33 -14.87
N ASN A 202 -3.79 2.42 -15.28
CA ASN A 202 -4.10 3.81 -14.91
C ASN A 202 -4.07 4.07 -13.39
N LEU A 203 -3.25 3.32 -12.66
CA LEU A 203 -3.03 3.48 -11.23
C LEU A 203 -1.98 4.56 -11.00
N GLU A 204 -2.28 5.59 -10.20
CA GLU A 204 -1.28 6.55 -9.75
C GLU A 204 -0.35 5.87 -8.73
N VAL A 205 0.95 5.98 -8.95
CA VAL A 205 1.99 5.47 -8.07
C VAL A 205 2.85 6.64 -7.62
N VAL A 206 3.03 6.76 -6.31
CA VAL A 206 3.88 7.79 -5.70
C VAL A 206 5.09 7.11 -5.09
N LEU A 207 6.29 7.55 -5.45
CA LEU A 207 7.55 7.13 -4.85
C LEU A 207 8.18 8.32 -4.16
N VAL A 208 8.67 8.14 -2.95
CA VAL A 208 9.27 9.22 -2.16
C VAL A 208 10.58 8.73 -1.57
N PRO A 209 11.73 9.39 -1.85
CA PRO A 209 12.97 9.06 -1.19
C PRO A 209 12.84 9.33 0.31
N GLY A 210 13.48 8.49 1.12
CA GLY A 210 13.54 8.63 2.56
C GLY A 210 14.23 9.92 3.02
N ALA A 211 14.38 10.04 4.35
CA ALA A 211 15.05 11.18 4.98
C ALA A 211 14.37 12.53 4.67
N THR A 212 13.04 12.53 4.49
CA THR A 212 12.25 13.73 4.15
C THR A 212 12.40 14.84 5.19
N ARG A 213 12.69 14.49 6.46
CA ARG A 213 12.95 15.44 7.55
C ARG A 213 14.06 16.45 7.25
N TYR A 214 15.02 16.10 6.38
CA TYR A 214 16.20 16.91 6.08
C TYR A 214 16.12 17.64 4.73
N ARG A 215 14.93 17.72 4.12
CA ARG A 215 14.71 18.39 2.84
C ARG A 215 13.51 19.32 2.90
N ASP A 216 13.61 20.45 2.21
CA ASP A 216 12.48 21.39 2.05
C ASP A 216 11.37 20.80 1.17
N ASN A 217 11.73 19.92 0.23
CA ASN A 217 10.79 19.16 -0.59
C ASN A 217 10.93 17.65 -0.36
N LYS A 218 9.82 16.93 -0.47
CA LYS A 218 9.79 15.48 -0.28
C LYS A 218 10.52 14.71 -1.39
N GLY A 219 10.66 15.30 -2.58
CA GLY A 219 11.24 14.65 -3.75
C GLY A 219 10.31 13.59 -4.36
N GLU A 220 8.99 13.81 -4.32
CA GLU A 220 8.00 12.86 -4.83
C GLU A 220 8.20 12.62 -6.33
N ILE A 221 8.20 11.35 -6.72
CA ILE A 221 8.18 10.88 -8.10
C ILE A 221 6.80 10.29 -8.33
N LYS A 222 6.10 10.77 -9.35
CA LYS A 222 4.79 10.25 -9.74
C LYS A 222 4.92 9.44 -11.02
N ALA A 223 4.29 8.28 -11.03
CA ALA A 223 4.13 7.45 -12.20
C ALA A 223 2.67 7.01 -12.35
N THR A 224 2.33 6.53 -13.53
CA THR A 224 1.01 5.93 -13.79
C THR A 224 1.22 4.61 -14.51
N THR A 225 0.51 3.57 -14.07
CA THR A 225 0.62 2.27 -14.70
C THR A 225 -0.02 2.24 -16.08
N ASP A 226 0.58 1.52 -17.01
CA ASP A 226 0.09 1.32 -18.36
C ASP A 226 -1.01 0.24 -18.45
N ALA A 227 -1.42 -0.13 -19.67
CA ALA A 227 -2.43 -1.17 -19.89
C ALA A 227 -2.05 -2.57 -19.37
N LYS A 228 -0.76 -2.84 -19.16
CA LYS A 228 -0.24 -4.06 -18.55
C LYS A 228 -0.09 -3.93 -17.03
N GLY A 229 -0.48 -2.79 -16.46
CA GLY A 229 -0.26 -2.48 -15.06
C GLY A 229 1.18 -2.11 -14.76
N GLU A 230 2.03 -1.91 -15.77
CA GLU A 230 3.46 -1.64 -15.61
C GLU A 230 3.74 -0.14 -15.44
N PHE A 231 4.70 0.20 -14.60
CA PHE A 231 5.30 1.52 -14.55
C PHE A 231 6.83 1.39 -14.48
N SER A 232 7.54 2.42 -14.93
CA SER A 232 8.99 2.47 -14.81
C SER A 232 9.44 3.73 -14.11
N VAL A 233 10.55 3.62 -13.37
CA VAL A 233 11.23 4.73 -12.71
C VAL A 233 12.73 4.62 -12.98
N THR A 234 13.36 5.75 -13.28
CA THR A 234 14.83 5.87 -13.21
C THR A 234 15.18 6.46 -11.86
N TRP A 235 15.91 5.71 -11.03
CA TRP A 235 16.15 6.12 -9.65
C TRP A 235 17.14 7.30 -9.57
N PRO A 236 16.72 8.49 -9.10
CA PRO A 236 17.58 9.67 -9.17
C PRO A 236 18.73 9.64 -8.15
N THR A 237 18.51 9.00 -7.00
CA THR A 237 19.46 8.94 -5.89
C THR A 237 19.45 7.56 -5.23
N ALA A 238 20.56 7.20 -4.58
CA ALA A 238 20.60 6.04 -3.70
C ALA A 238 19.89 6.33 -2.37
N GLY A 239 19.44 5.27 -1.69
CA GLY A 239 18.77 5.32 -0.39
C GLY A 239 17.46 4.53 -0.38
N MET A 240 16.77 4.57 0.76
CA MET A 240 15.47 3.92 0.92
C MET A 240 14.37 4.76 0.27
N TYR A 241 13.46 4.13 -0.43
CA TYR A 241 12.29 4.72 -1.06
C TYR A 241 11.01 4.10 -0.50
N TRP A 242 10.04 4.96 -0.24
CA TRP A 242 8.67 4.59 0.06
C TRP A 242 7.85 4.65 -1.22
N VAL A 243 7.06 3.61 -1.49
CA VAL A 243 6.23 3.50 -2.70
C VAL A 243 4.80 3.25 -2.28
N ASP A 244 3.88 4.00 -2.84
CA ASP A 244 2.47 3.98 -2.47
C ASP A 244 1.57 3.99 -3.69
N ALA A 245 0.49 3.25 -3.59
CA ALA A 245 -0.59 3.25 -4.56
C ALA A 245 -1.89 2.82 -3.88
N ASP A 246 -2.98 3.48 -4.26
CA ASP A 246 -4.33 3.17 -3.82
C ASP A 246 -5.24 2.84 -5.00
N ALA A 247 -6.11 1.86 -4.82
CA ALA A 247 -7.18 1.54 -5.76
C ALA A 247 -8.51 1.38 -5.04
N GLN A 248 -9.61 1.49 -5.77
CA GLN A 248 -10.94 1.23 -5.24
C GLN A 248 -11.78 0.48 -6.28
N ASP A 249 -12.59 -0.45 -5.81
CA ASP A 249 -13.58 -1.13 -6.64
C ASP A 249 -14.82 -1.54 -5.83
N SER A 250 -15.74 -2.23 -6.48
CA SER A 250 -16.98 -2.74 -5.89
C SER A 250 -16.93 -4.25 -5.62
N LYS A 251 -15.75 -4.89 -5.67
CA LYS A 251 -15.60 -6.35 -5.46
C LYS A 251 -15.54 -6.68 -3.98
N THR A 252 -16.64 -6.44 -3.29
CA THR A 252 -16.76 -6.68 -1.84
C THR A 252 -17.14 -8.12 -1.52
N SER A 253 -16.77 -8.57 -0.33
CA SER A 253 -17.10 -9.89 0.21
C SER A 253 -18.51 -9.98 0.80
N LEU A 254 -19.14 -8.83 1.09
CA LEU A 254 -20.50 -8.73 1.63
C LEU A 254 -21.33 -7.71 0.85
N PRO A 255 -22.64 -7.96 0.63
CA PRO A 255 -23.51 -7.03 -0.08
C PRO A 255 -23.71 -5.70 0.66
N GLN A 256 -23.54 -5.66 1.98
CA GLN A 256 -23.64 -4.44 2.79
C GLN A 256 -22.47 -3.47 2.50
N ALA A 257 -21.32 -3.99 2.10
CA ALA A 257 -20.18 -3.18 1.67
C ALA A 257 -20.34 -2.84 0.20
N LYS A 258 -20.41 -1.55 -0.13
CA LYS A 258 -20.56 -1.07 -1.52
C LYS A 258 -19.23 -0.72 -2.19
N GLU A 259 -18.17 -0.59 -1.38
CA GLU A 259 -16.85 -0.16 -1.80
C GLU A 259 -15.81 -1.02 -1.10
N ARG A 260 -14.81 -1.46 -1.87
CA ARG A 260 -13.57 -2.06 -1.38
C ARG A 260 -12.43 -1.10 -1.69
N ARG A 261 -11.74 -0.66 -0.64
CA ARG A 261 -10.51 0.12 -0.73
C ARG A 261 -9.33 -0.83 -0.75
N LEU A 262 -8.40 -0.58 -1.65
CA LEU A 262 -7.18 -1.33 -1.81
C LEU A 262 -6.01 -0.38 -1.60
N SER A 263 -5.06 -0.74 -0.74
CA SER A 263 -3.86 0.07 -0.54
C SER A 263 -2.60 -0.80 -0.62
N TYR A 264 -1.56 -0.20 -1.17
CA TYR A 264 -0.23 -0.80 -1.22
C TYR A 264 0.79 0.21 -0.74
N VAL A 265 1.68 -0.28 0.12
CA VAL A 265 2.88 0.42 0.54
C VAL A 265 4.07 -0.51 0.45
N GLY A 266 5.15 -0.05 -0.19
CA GLY A 266 6.42 -0.75 -0.31
C GLY A 266 7.58 0.08 0.22
N THR A 267 8.58 -0.57 0.80
CA THR A 267 9.88 0.04 1.13
C THR A 267 11.00 -0.68 0.37
N PHE A 268 11.75 0.07 -0.44
CA PHE A 268 12.78 -0.45 -1.35
C PHE A 268 14.11 0.29 -1.17
N GLU A 269 15.23 -0.44 -1.21
CA GLU A 269 16.57 0.13 -1.17
C GLU A 269 17.11 0.34 -2.59
N VAL A 270 17.64 1.52 -2.87
CA VAL A 270 18.39 1.82 -4.10
C VAL A 270 19.86 2.01 -3.74
N LEU A 271 20.74 1.25 -4.38
CA LEU A 271 22.18 1.28 -4.18
C LEU A 271 22.88 2.37 -5.02
N PRO A 272 24.09 2.81 -4.64
CA PRO A 272 24.88 3.82 -5.35
C PRO A 272 25.24 3.50 -6.80
#